data_AF-A0A2S8A7J5-F1
#
_entry.id   AF-A0A2S8A7J5-F1
#
_cell.length_a   1.000
_cell.length_b   1.000
_cell.length_c   1.000
_cell.angle_alpha   90.00
_cell.angle_beta   90.00
_cell.angle_gamma   90.00
#
_symmetry.space_group_name_H-M   'P 1'
#
loop_
_entity.id
_entity.type
_entity.pdbx_description
1 polymer ?
#
loop_
_entity_poly.entity_id
_entity_poly.type
_entity_poly.pdbx_seq_one_letter_code
_entity_poly.pdbx_strand_id
1 'polypeptide(L)'
;MSRFEFGPANNDGSGESSVNLLTNQYIGKWSYYDVNKDYLVKMPEIRAKMIFPKIYLENFSSDIYFDYSEKCSELYYKKKQDLLNKKE
;
A
#
# COMPACT_ATOMS: atom_id res chain seq x y z
N MET A 1 1.54 14.95 4.53
CA MET A 1 2.34 14.01 3.71
C MET A 1 3.22 14.83 2.78
N SER A 2 4.54 14.61 2.78
CA SER A 2 5.49 15.35 1.93
C SER A 2 5.51 14.77 0.52
N ARG A 3 5.49 15.66 -0.49
CA ARG A 3 5.27 15.38 -1.93
C ARG A 3 6.33 14.48 -2.59
N PHE A 4 7.42 14.16 -1.89
CA PHE A 4 8.59 13.47 -2.44
C PHE A 4 8.64 11.96 -2.16
N GLU A 5 7.79 11.42 -1.28
CA GLU A 5 7.86 9.99 -0.92
C GLU A 5 7.39 9.04 -2.04
N PHE A 6 6.71 9.55 -3.06
CA PHE A 6 6.13 8.75 -4.14
C PHE A 6 6.98 8.69 -5.42
N GLY A 7 8.17 9.32 -5.42
CA GLY A 7 8.99 9.46 -6.63
C GLY A 7 8.35 10.38 -7.67
N PRO A 8 9.07 10.74 -8.75
CA PRO A 8 8.49 11.51 -9.83
C PRO A 8 7.33 10.73 -10.45
N ALA A 9 6.15 11.33 -10.49
CA ALA A 9 4.89 10.79 -11.05
C ALA A 9 4.94 10.49 -12.58
N ASN A 10 6.15 10.36 -13.13
CA ASN A 10 6.46 10.04 -14.52
C ASN A 10 6.78 8.54 -14.72
N ASN A 11 6.91 7.76 -13.63
CA ASN A 11 7.01 6.31 -13.68
C ASN A 11 5.88 5.73 -12.82
N ASP A 12 5.03 4.94 -13.47
CA ASP A 12 3.98 4.11 -12.91
C ASP A 12 4.30 3.58 -11.49
N GLY A 13 3.56 4.11 -10.51
CA GLY A 13 3.24 3.46 -9.24
C GLY A 13 4.41 3.10 -8.32
N SER A 14 4.42 3.71 -7.14
CA SER A 14 5.11 3.12 -5.96
C SER A 14 4.59 1.71 -5.60
N GLY A 15 3.61 1.18 -6.33
CA GLY A 15 3.15 -0.19 -6.29
C GLY A 15 1.71 -0.33 -6.77
N GLU A 16 1.23 -1.57 -6.73
CA GLU A 16 -0.17 -1.92 -6.92
C GLU A 16 -0.67 -2.72 -5.72
N SER A 17 -1.95 -2.64 -5.42
CA SER A 17 -2.57 -3.54 -4.46
C SER A 17 -4.02 -3.83 -4.78
N SER A 18 -4.53 -4.91 -4.20
CA SER A 18 -5.91 -5.34 -4.34
C SER A 18 -6.38 -6.04 -3.07
N VAL A 19 -7.69 -6.03 -2.86
CA VAL A 19 -8.36 -6.83 -1.84
C VAL A 19 -9.46 -7.65 -2.49
N ASN A 20 -9.50 -8.94 -2.20
CA ASN A 20 -10.62 -9.80 -2.55
C ASN A 20 -11.68 -9.68 -1.46
N LEU A 21 -12.83 -9.07 -1.78
CA LEU A 21 -13.90 -8.82 -0.82
C LEU A 21 -14.67 -10.09 -0.38
N LEU A 22 -14.52 -11.21 -1.11
CA LEU A 22 -15.13 -12.49 -0.73
C LEU A 22 -14.26 -13.23 0.29
N THR A 23 -12.94 -13.19 0.14
CA THR A 23 -11.99 -13.88 1.02
C THR A 23 -11.32 -12.98 2.05
N ASN A 24 -11.55 -11.66 1.95
CA ASN A 24 -10.83 -10.60 2.68
C ASN A 24 -9.31 -10.63 2.49
N GLN A 25 -8.83 -11.24 1.40
CA GLN A 25 -7.41 -11.39 1.15
C GLN A 25 -6.86 -10.15 0.47
N TYR A 26 -5.93 -9.48 1.13
CA TYR A 26 -5.16 -8.37 0.59
C TYR A 26 -3.84 -8.85 -0.01
N ILE A 27 -3.49 -8.30 -1.17
CA ILE A 27 -2.19 -8.46 -1.83
C ILE A 27 -1.67 -7.09 -2.22
N GLY A 28 -0.49 -6.73 -1.74
CA GLY A 28 0.21 -5.48 -2.09
C GLY A 28 1.60 -5.76 -2.65
N LYS A 29 1.86 -5.25 -3.86
CA LYS A 29 3.19 -5.28 -4.50
C LYS A 29 3.70 -3.85 -4.57
N TRP A 30 4.57 -3.51 -3.62
CA TRP A 30 5.06 -2.15 -3.45
C TRP A 30 6.55 -2.04 -3.76
N SER A 31 6.98 -0.82 -4.06
CA SER A 31 8.37 -0.40 -4.18
C SER A 31 8.56 0.89 -3.38
N TYR A 32 9.73 1.07 -2.79
CA TYR A 32 10.09 2.32 -2.11
C TYR A 32 11.29 2.96 -2.80
N TYR A 33 11.36 4.29 -2.80
CA TYR A 33 12.52 5.00 -3.32
C TYR A 33 13.67 4.98 -2.31
N ASP A 34 14.84 4.49 -2.73
CA ASP A 34 16.06 4.53 -1.91
C ASP A 34 16.90 5.74 -2.32
N VAL A 35 16.88 6.79 -1.50
CA VAL A 35 17.58 8.05 -1.77
C VAL A 35 19.10 7.89 -1.86
N ASN A 36 19.68 6.88 -1.22
CA ASN A 36 21.12 6.66 -1.27
C ASN A 36 21.56 6.00 -2.57
N LYS A 37 20.64 5.26 -3.20
CA LYS A 37 20.93 4.51 -4.42
C LYS A 37 20.28 5.10 -5.67
N ASP A 38 19.41 6.09 -5.50
CA ASP A 38 18.72 6.82 -6.57
C ASP A 38 17.83 5.91 -7.46
N TYR A 39 17.22 4.87 -6.89
CA TYR A 39 16.31 3.97 -7.62
C TYR A 39 15.19 3.39 -6.75
N LEU A 40 14.13 2.88 -7.39
CA LEU A 40 13.01 2.18 -6.73
C LEU A 40 13.38 0.74 -6.35
N VAL A 41 13.35 0.43 -5.07
CA VAL A 41 13.61 -0.90 -4.52
C VAL A 41 12.27 -1.63 -4.36
N LYS A 42 12.12 -2.79 -5.03
CA LYS A 42 10.95 -3.65 -4.86
C LYS A 42 10.90 -4.25 -3.45
N MET A 43 9.73 -4.17 -2.83
CA MET A 43 9.44 -4.80 -1.55
C MET A 43 8.95 -6.23 -1.76
N PRO A 44 9.19 -7.15 -0.80
CA PRO A 44 8.48 -8.42 -0.79
C PRO A 44 6.97 -8.17 -0.73
N GLU A 45 6.23 -8.99 -1.47
CA GLU A 45 4.77 -8.93 -1.51
C GLU A 45 4.17 -9.00 -0.10
N ILE A 46 3.21 -8.12 0.15
CA ILE A 46 2.47 -8.06 1.40
C ILE A 46 1.19 -8.87 1.23
N ARG A 47 1.05 -9.94 2.01
CA ARG A 47 -0.20 -10.70 2.14
C ARG A 47 -0.78 -10.47 3.52
N ALA A 48 -2.01 -10.00 3.59
CA ALA A 48 -2.71 -9.72 4.83
C ALA A 48 -4.20 -10.04 4.71
N LYS A 49 -4.91 -10.09 5.84
CA LYS A 49 -6.37 -10.02 5.85
C LYS A 49 -6.79 -8.56 5.99
N MET A 50 -7.66 -8.10 5.11
CA MET A 50 -8.23 -6.76 5.14
C MET A 50 -9.75 -6.89 5.01
N ILE A 51 -10.44 -6.62 6.11
CA ILE A 51 -11.89 -6.83 6.21
C ILE A 51 -12.59 -5.49 6.00
N PHE A 52 -13.61 -5.50 5.15
CA PHE A 52 -14.54 -4.40 4.97
C PHE A 52 -15.94 -4.84 5.38
N PRO A 53 -16.77 -3.93 5.90
CA PRO A 53 -18.19 -4.23 6.10
C PRO A 53 -18.85 -4.55 4.76
N LYS A 54 -20.00 -5.25 4.79
CA LYS A 54 -20.81 -5.43 3.58
C LYS A 54 -21.30 -4.07 3.11
N ILE A 55 -21.01 -3.76 1.85
CA ILE A 55 -21.39 -2.52 1.20
C ILE A 55 -22.56 -2.81 0.27
N TYR A 56 -23.63 -2.05 0.45
CA TYR A 56 -24.77 -2.02 -0.47
C TYR A 56 -24.78 -0.66 -1.17
N LEU A 57 -25.50 -0.56 -2.29
CA LEU A 57 -25.55 0.67 -3.09
C LEU A 57 -26.06 1.87 -2.28
N GLU A 58 -26.98 1.63 -1.34
CA GLU A 58 -27.58 2.63 -0.46
C GLU A 58 -26.57 3.23 0.52
N ASN A 59 -25.52 2.48 0.87
CA ASN A 59 -24.54 2.84 1.88
C ASN A 59 -23.13 3.02 1.28
N PHE A 60 -23.01 3.05 -0.04
CA PHE A 60 -21.74 3.29 -0.71
C PHE A 60 -21.36 4.76 -0.59
N SER A 61 -20.18 5.04 -0.04
CA SER A 61 -19.60 6.38 0.04
C SER A 61 -18.12 6.36 -0.34
N SER A 62 -17.57 7.54 -0.60
CA SER A 62 -16.14 7.74 -0.81
C SER A 62 -15.29 7.32 0.40
N ASP A 63 -15.88 7.23 1.59
CA ASP A 63 -15.16 6.87 2.81
C ASP A 63 -14.59 5.46 2.74
N ILE A 64 -15.23 4.57 2.01
CA ILE A 64 -14.74 3.20 1.76
C ILE A 64 -13.42 3.23 0.99
N TYR A 65 -13.32 4.11 0.00
CA TYR A 65 -12.09 4.29 -0.78
C TYR A 65 -10.98 4.86 0.10
N PHE A 66 -11.28 5.85 0.94
CA PHE A 66 -10.32 6.43 1.86
C PHE A 66 -9.83 5.42 2.91
N ASP A 67 -10.74 4.63 3.51
CA ASP A 67 -10.41 3.54 4.45
C ASP A 67 -9.51 2.49 3.79
N TYR A 68 -9.80 2.09 2.55
CA TYR A 68 -8.92 1.20 1.79
C TYR A 68 -7.51 1.80 1.58
N SER A 69 -7.44 3.07 1.17
CA SER A 69 -6.17 3.77 0.95
C SER A 69 -5.33 3.90 2.22
N GLU A 70 -5.98 4.18 3.36
CA GLU A 70 -5.33 4.30 4.66
C GLU A 70 -4.74 2.95 5.09
N LYS A 71 -5.55 1.89 5.07
CA LYS A 71 -5.10 0.51 5.39
C LYS A 71 -3.96 0.04 4.49
N CYS A 72 -3.98 0.38 3.20
CA CYS A 72 -2.88 0.08 2.29
C CYS A 72 -1.59 0.81 2.70
N SER A 73 -1.71 2.08 3.05
CA SER A 73 -0.57 2.91 3.47
C SER A 73 0.05 2.39 4.76
N GLU A 74 -0.75 2.02 5.76
CA GLU A 74 -0.27 1.43 7.01
C GLU A 74 0.54 0.14 6.78
N LEU A 75 0.02 -0.77 5.95
CA LEU A 75 0.71 -2.01 5.59
C LEU A 75 2.04 -1.74 4.87
N TYR A 76 2.05 -0.78 3.96
CA TYR A 76 3.26 -0.35 3.26
C TYR A 76 4.31 0.19 4.24
N TYR A 77 3.95 1.16 5.09
CA TYR A 77 4.90 1.78 6.02
C TYR A 77 5.44 0.77 7.02
N LYS A 78 4.58 -0.10 7.56
CA LYS A 78 5.01 -1.19 8.44
C LYS A 78 6.03 -2.10 7.77
N LYS A 79 5.74 -2.56 6.55
CA LYS A 79 6.66 -3.43 5.80
C LYS A 79 7.96 -2.71 5.44
N LYS A 80 7.90 -1.44 5.07
CA LYS A 80 9.08 -0.61 4.78
C LYS A 80 9.96 -0.49 6.03
N GLN A 81 9.38 -0.21 7.19
CA GLN A 81 10.11 -0.14 8.45
C GLN A 81 10.76 -1.48 8.81
N ASP A 82 10.04 -2.60 8.66
CA ASP A 82 10.60 -3.94 8.89
C ASP A 82 11.81 -4.24 7.98
N LEU A 83 11.80 -3.74 6.74
CA LEU A 83 12.92 -3.92 5.80
C LEU A 83 14.13 -3.05 6.16
N LEU A 84 13.90 -1.85 6.68
CA LEU A 84 14.97 -0.95 7.12
C LEU A 84 15.63 -1.48 8.40
N ASN A 85 14.84 -1.90 9.39
CA ASN A 85 15.33 -2.45 10.66
C ASN A 85 16.10 -3.78 10.48
N LYS A 86 15.86 -4.54 9.39
CA LYS A 86 16.61 -5.77 9.08
C LYS A 86 17.95 -5.52 8.39
N LYS A 87 18.19 -4.30 7.91
CA LYS A 87 19.44 -3.93 7.22
C LYS A 87 20.48 -3.34 8.18
N GLU A 88 20.07 -2.95 9.38
CA GLU A 88 20.95 -2.62 10.52
C GLU A 88 21.38 -3.89 11.26
#